data_AF-A0A645HFY8-F1
#
_entry.id   AF-A0A645HFY8-F1
#
_cell.length_a   1.000
_cell.length_b   1.000
_cell.length_c   1.000
_cell.angle_alpha   90.00
_cell.angle_beta   90.00
_cell.angle_gamma   90.00
#
_symmetry.space_group_name_H-M   'P 1'
#
loop_
_entity.id
_entity.type
_entity.pdbx_description
1 polymer ?
#
loop_
_entity_poly.entity_id
_entity_poly.type
_entity_poly.pdbx_seq_one_letter_code
_entity_poly.pdbx_strand_id
1 'polypeptide(L)'
;MKQKLGLCCALIHDPDLLILDEPTTGVDPLSRRQFWALIDSIRARRPGMSVLVATAYMEEAERFDWLVAMDAGRVIGCGTPAELRARTGQATLDGAFIQLLPEARRQAHRTLSIPPRVPDGALPAIEAEGLVQRFGDFTAVDRVSFRIERGEIFGFLGSNGCGKTTTMKMLTGLLPPTEGVARLFGKAVDAGDLETRKQVG
;
A
#
# COMPACT_ATOMS: atom_id res chain seq x y z
N MET A 1 -14.18 2.15 1.05
CA MET A 1 -15.64 1.98 0.81
C MET A 1 -16.18 2.89 -0.30
N LYS A 2 -15.77 4.16 -0.36
CA LYS A 2 -16.23 5.12 -1.40
C LYS A 2 -15.97 4.66 -2.85
N GLN A 3 -14.78 4.13 -3.16
CA GLN A 3 -14.44 3.67 -4.52
C GLN A 3 -15.29 2.48 -5.01
N LYS A 4 -15.52 1.45 -4.17
CA LYS A 4 -16.38 0.31 -4.52
C LYS A 4 -17.83 0.75 -4.78
N LEU A 5 -18.36 1.66 -3.96
CA LEU A 5 -19.69 2.23 -4.18
C LEU A 5 -19.75 3.05 -5.48
N GLY A 6 -18.73 3.87 -5.75
CA GLY A 6 -18.62 4.64 -6.99
C GLY A 6 -18.61 3.76 -8.22
N LEU A 7 -17.88 2.64 -8.20
CA LEU A 7 -17.91 1.64 -9.26
C LEU A 7 -19.31 1.04 -9.42
N CYS A 8 -19.97 0.63 -8.34
CA CYS A 8 -21.34 0.12 -8.42
C CYS A 8 -22.29 1.14 -9.05
N CYS A 9 -22.22 2.41 -8.65
CA CYS A 9 -23.04 3.48 -9.21
C CYS A 9 -22.79 3.68 -10.72
N ALA A 10 -21.52 3.66 -11.15
CA ALA A 10 -21.17 3.81 -12.56
C ALA A 10 -21.72 2.67 -13.45
N LEU A 11 -21.91 1.48 -12.86
CA LEU A 11 -22.35 0.28 -13.58
C LEU A 11 -23.87 0.12 -13.64
N ILE A 12 -24.66 0.87 -12.87
CA ILE A 12 -26.14 0.75 -12.83
C ILE A 12 -26.76 0.93 -14.21
N HIS A 13 -26.20 1.82 -15.02
CA HIS A 13 -26.74 2.19 -16.34
C HIS A 13 -26.15 1.38 -17.49
N ASP A 14 -25.39 0.33 -17.17
CA ASP A 14 -24.83 -0.56 -18.18
C ASP A 14 -24.00 0.16 -19.27
N PRO A 15 -22.97 0.94 -18.89
CA PRO A 15 -22.26 1.79 -19.84
C PRO A 15 -21.41 0.99 -20.84
N ASP A 16 -21.29 1.52 -22.06
CA ASP A 16 -20.35 1.03 -23.08
C ASP A 16 -18.91 1.52 -22.83
N LEU A 17 -18.73 2.59 -22.04
CA LEU A 17 -17.43 3.16 -21.66
C LEU A 17 -17.36 3.41 -20.15
N LEU A 18 -16.38 2.80 -19.50
CA LEU A 18 -16.09 2.99 -18.09
C LEU A 18 -14.74 3.71 -17.92
N ILE A 19 -14.75 4.88 -17.29
CA ILE A 19 -13.54 5.66 -16.98
C ILE A 19 -13.26 5.59 -15.49
N LEU A 20 -12.05 5.20 -15.12
CA LEU A 20 -11.62 5.01 -13.73
C LEU A 20 -10.35 5.81 -13.48
N ASP A 21 -10.43 6.81 -12.61
CA ASP A 21 -9.28 7.61 -12.19
C ASP A 21 -8.71 7.06 -10.87
N GLU A 22 -7.51 6.49 -10.93
CA GLU A 22 -6.80 5.88 -9.80
C GLU A 22 -7.68 5.03 -8.86
N PRO A 23 -8.40 4.02 -9.39
CA PRO A 23 -9.48 3.36 -8.66
C PRO A 23 -9.02 2.52 -7.46
N THR A 24 -7.72 2.24 -7.35
CA THR A 24 -7.10 1.35 -6.37
C THR A 24 -6.09 2.07 -5.47
N THR A 25 -5.94 3.39 -5.61
CA THR A 25 -5.08 4.20 -4.72
C THR A 25 -5.58 4.11 -3.28
N GLY A 26 -4.67 3.77 -2.36
CA GLY A 26 -4.99 3.57 -0.94
C GLY A 26 -5.73 2.26 -0.61
N VAL A 27 -5.88 1.35 -1.58
CA VAL A 27 -6.49 0.03 -1.39
C VAL A 27 -5.40 -1.00 -1.10
N ASP A 28 -5.65 -1.87 -0.11
CA ASP A 28 -4.71 -2.95 0.24
C ASP A 28 -4.58 -4.00 -0.89
N PRO A 29 -3.47 -4.76 -0.95
CA PRO A 29 -3.20 -5.67 -2.07
C PRO A 29 -4.31 -6.70 -2.34
N LEU A 30 -4.99 -7.21 -1.31
CA LEU A 30 -6.07 -8.18 -1.48
C LEU A 30 -7.31 -7.51 -2.08
N SER A 31 -7.72 -6.38 -1.50
CA SER A 31 -8.87 -5.60 -1.99
C SER A 31 -8.66 -5.11 -3.43
N ARG A 32 -7.42 -4.79 -3.82
CA ARG A 32 -7.05 -4.44 -5.20
C ARG A 32 -7.24 -5.61 -6.17
N ARG A 33 -6.81 -6.82 -5.80
CA ARG A 33 -7.04 -8.03 -6.61
C ARG A 33 -8.54 -8.30 -6.79
N GLN A 34 -9.33 -8.14 -5.73
CA GLN A 34 -10.78 -8.26 -5.81
C GLN A 34 -11.41 -7.22 -6.74
N PHE A 35 -10.91 -5.98 -6.73
CA PHE A 35 -11.37 -4.94 -7.63
C PHE A 35 -11.21 -5.34 -9.10
N TRP A 36 -10.02 -5.79 -9.49
CA TRP A 36 -9.76 -6.23 -10.87
C TRP A 36 -10.57 -7.46 -11.26
N ALA A 37 -10.74 -8.44 -10.37
CA ALA A 37 -11.60 -9.59 -10.62
C ALA A 37 -13.07 -9.18 -10.89
N LEU A 38 -13.57 -8.12 -10.25
CA LEU A 38 -14.90 -7.58 -10.53
C LEU A 38 -14.95 -6.95 -11.93
N ILE A 39 -13.96 -6.15 -12.31
CA ILE A 39 -13.87 -5.57 -13.66
C ILE A 39 -13.83 -6.67 -14.73
N ASP A 40 -13.02 -7.71 -14.53
CA ASP A 40 -12.91 -8.85 -15.43
C ASP A 40 -14.25 -9.58 -15.57
N SER A 41 -14.97 -9.81 -14.46
CA SER A 41 -16.31 -10.41 -14.48
C SER A 41 -17.31 -9.56 -15.27
N ILE A 42 -17.20 -8.23 -15.23
CA ILE A 42 -18.11 -7.34 -15.96
C ILE A 42 -17.79 -7.37 -17.45
N ARG A 43 -16.50 -7.26 -17.82
CA ARG A 43 -16.04 -7.37 -19.22
C ARG A 43 -16.40 -8.71 -19.85
N ALA A 44 -16.33 -9.80 -19.09
CA ALA A 44 -16.75 -11.13 -19.56
C ALA A 44 -18.25 -11.19 -19.92
N ARG A 45 -19.10 -10.44 -19.21
CA ARG A 45 -20.54 -10.32 -19.52
C ARG A 45 -20.81 -9.29 -20.62
N ARG A 46 -19.88 -8.36 -20.87
CA ARG A 46 -19.98 -7.29 -21.87
C ARG A 46 -18.70 -7.12 -22.67
N PRO A 47 -18.48 -7.95 -23.71
CA PRO A 47 -17.27 -7.88 -24.52
C PRO A 47 -17.07 -6.53 -25.25
N GLY A 48 -18.15 -5.77 -25.49
CA GLY A 48 -18.09 -4.45 -26.14
C GLY A 48 -17.75 -3.29 -25.21
N MET A 49 -17.72 -3.50 -23.88
CA MET A 49 -17.44 -2.44 -22.93
C MET A 49 -15.95 -2.05 -22.98
N SER A 50 -15.69 -0.77 -23.23
CA SER A 50 -14.35 -0.18 -23.16
C SER A 50 -14.07 0.33 -21.75
N VAL A 51 -12.84 0.11 -21.27
CA VAL A 51 -12.41 0.56 -19.93
C VAL A 51 -11.15 1.40 -20.07
N LEU A 52 -11.21 2.65 -19.60
CA LEU A 52 -10.07 3.55 -19.51
C LEU A 52 -9.68 3.71 -18.04
N VAL A 53 -8.43 3.41 -17.70
CA VAL A 53 -7.95 3.49 -16.32
C VAL A 53 -6.67 4.31 -16.24
N ALA A 54 -6.65 5.28 -15.32
CA ALA A 54 -5.43 5.92 -14.86
C ALA A 54 -4.90 5.18 -13.63
N THR A 55 -3.61 4.82 -13.61
CA THR A 55 -2.97 4.17 -12.46
C THR A 55 -1.49 4.54 -12.39
N ALA A 56 -0.98 4.70 -11.16
CA ALA A 56 0.45 4.83 -10.88
C ALA A 56 1.11 3.48 -10.56
N TYR A 57 0.35 2.38 -10.52
CA TYR A 57 0.85 1.05 -10.16
C TYR A 57 1.23 0.24 -11.41
N MET A 58 2.52 0.00 -11.61
CA MET A 58 3.01 -0.76 -12.77
C MET A 58 2.46 -2.19 -12.84
N GLU A 59 2.28 -2.86 -11.69
CA GLU A 59 1.65 -4.19 -11.62
C GLU A 59 0.20 -4.22 -12.13
N GLU A 60 -0.52 -3.10 -12.07
CA GLU A 60 -1.87 -3.00 -12.63
C GLU A 60 -1.81 -2.75 -14.13
N ALA A 61 -0.97 -1.82 -14.55
CA ALA A 61 -0.74 -1.49 -15.96
C ALA A 61 -0.27 -2.70 -16.78
N GLU A 62 0.46 -3.65 -16.17
CA GLU A 62 0.84 -4.91 -16.82
C GLU A 62 -0.35 -5.77 -17.28
N ARG A 63 -1.55 -5.55 -16.73
CA ARG A 63 -2.77 -6.27 -17.10
C ARG A 63 -3.52 -5.62 -18.26
N PHE A 64 -3.15 -4.41 -18.66
CA PHE A 64 -3.91 -3.66 -19.64
C PHE A 64 -3.57 -4.10 -21.05
N ASP A 65 -4.58 -4.10 -21.91
CA ASP A 65 -4.44 -4.43 -23.33
C ASP A 65 -3.55 -3.40 -24.05
N TRP A 66 -3.60 -2.13 -23.62
CA TRP A 66 -2.85 -1.02 -24.21
C TRP A 66 -2.49 0.03 -23.17
N LEU A 67 -1.32 0.66 -23.31
CA LEU A 67 -0.78 1.66 -22.41
C LEU A 67 -0.44 2.96 -23.12
N VAL A 68 -0.65 4.06 -22.41
CA VAL A 68 -0.12 5.40 -22.73
C VAL A 68 0.67 5.86 -21.51
N ALA A 69 2.00 5.86 -21.63
CA ALA A 69 2.91 6.39 -20.63
C ALA A 69 3.01 7.91 -20.79
N MET A 70 2.82 8.65 -19.70
CA MET A 70 2.84 10.12 -19.70
C MET A 70 3.86 10.67 -18.70
N ASP A 71 4.51 11.77 -19.07
CA ASP A 71 5.38 12.57 -18.20
C ASP A 71 5.18 14.05 -18.51
N ALA A 72 5.00 14.88 -17.48
CA ALA A 72 4.80 16.33 -17.62
C ALA A 72 3.74 16.73 -18.67
N GLY A 73 2.62 16.01 -18.72
CA GLY A 73 1.52 16.24 -19.67
C GLY A 73 1.81 15.82 -21.11
N ARG A 74 2.91 15.09 -21.36
CA ARG A 74 3.30 14.60 -22.68
C ARG A 74 3.30 13.08 -22.69
N VAL A 75 2.89 12.51 -23.82
CA VAL A 75 3.02 11.07 -24.07
C VAL A 75 4.49 10.75 -24.34
N ILE A 76 5.07 9.88 -23.52
CA ILE A 76 6.46 9.40 -23.65
C ILE A 76 6.53 7.98 -24.21
N GLY A 77 5.39 7.29 -24.33
CA GLY A 77 5.30 6.01 -24.99
C GLY A 77 3.89 5.48 -25.09
N CYS A 78 3.61 4.77 -26.19
CA CYS A 78 2.38 4.00 -26.37
C CYS A 78 2.70 2.58 -26.81
N GLY A 79 1.79 1.66 -26.52
CA GLY A 79 1.86 0.26 -26.96
C GLY A 79 1.30 -0.69 -25.91
N THR A 80 1.35 -1.98 -26.21
CA THR A 80 1.12 -3.04 -25.23
C THR A 80 2.23 -3.07 -24.17
N PRO A 81 1.99 -3.63 -22.97
CA PRO A 81 3.04 -3.82 -21.97
C PRO A 81 4.27 -4.59 -22.49
N ALA A 82 4.06 -5.54 -23.40
CA ALA A 82 5.14 -6.31 -24.02
C ALA A 82 6.00 -5.46 -24.97
N GLU A 83 5.36 -4.64 -25.81
CA GLU A 83 6.06 -3.73 -26.74
C GLU A 83 6.87 -2.67 -26.00
N LEU A 84 6.32 -2.10 -24.91
CA LEU A 84 7.05 -1.12 -24.10
C LEU A 84 8.31 -1.72 -23.46
N ARG A 85 8.21 -2.93 -22.91
CA ARG A 85 9.37 -3.68 -22.37
C ARG A 85 10.41 -3.99 -23.44
N ALA A 86 9.97 -4.51 -24.59
CA ALA A 86 10.85 -4.84 -25.70
C ALA A 86 11.59 -3.60 -26.25
N ARG A 87 10.88 -2.48 -26.43
CA ARG A 87 11.45 -1.22 -26.96
C ARG A 87 12.54 -0.64 -26.04
N THR A 88 12.44 -0.89 -24.75
CA THR A 88 13.35 -0.34 -23.73
C THR A 88 14.42 -1.34 -23.27
N GLY A 89 14.31 -2.61 -23.70
CA GLY A 89 15.19 -3.68 -23.25
C GLY A 89 15.05 -4.03 -21.77
N GLN A 90 13.88 -3.77 -21.16
CA GLN A 90 13.65 -3.95 -19.73
C GLN A 90 12.78 -5.17 -19.44
N ALA A 91 13.04 -5.84 -18.31
CA ALA A 91 12.26 -7.02 -17.89
C ALA A 91 10.91 -6.64 -17.27
N THR A 92 10.85 -5.48 -16.61
CA THR A 92 9.67 -4.99 -15.90
C THR A 92 9.11 -3.74 -16.57
N LEU A 93 7.80 -3.52 -16.41
CA LEU A 93 7.18 -2.30 -16.93
C LEU A 93 7.69 -1.05 -16.20
N ASP A 94 8.04 -1.17 -14.92
CA ASP A 94 8.68 -0.12 -14.13
C ASP A 94 10.01 0.35 -14.74
N GLY A 95 10.91 -0.60 -15.05
CA GLY A 95 12.16 -0.29 -15.74
C GLY A 95 11.92 0.32 -17.12
N ALA A 96 10.93 -0.19 -17.85
CA ALA A 96 10.57 0.36 -19.16
C ALA A 96 10.09 1.81 -19.06
N PHE A 97 9.22 2.12 -18.09
CA PHE A 97 8.75 3.48 -17.84
C PHE A 97 9.92 4.42 -17.52
N ILE A 98 10.82 4.01 -16.62
CA ILE A 98 12.02 4.79 -16.29
C ILE A 98 12.85 5.08 -17.55
N GLN A 99 13.07 4.10 -18.42
CA GLN A 99 13.85 4.30 -19.66
C GLN A 99 13.18 5.26 -20.66
N LEU A 100 11.85 5.40 -20.63
CA LEU A 100 11.12 6.34 -21.48
C LEU A 100 11.15 7.78 -20.96
N LEU A 101 11.54 8.00 -19.70
CA LEU A 101 11.63 9.34 -19.13
C LEU A 101 12.73 10.19 -19.79
N PRO A 102 12.62 11.53 -19.76
CA PRO A 102 13.71 12.42 -20.17
C PRO A 102 15.00 12.15 -19.39
N GLU A 103 16.16 12.32 -20.03
CA GLU A 103 17.48 12.03 -19.45
C GLU A 103 17.67 12.65 -18.06
N ALA A 104 17.28 13.91 -17.88
CA ALA A 104 17.39 14.62 -16.61
C ALA A 104 16.64 13.93 -15.45
N ARG A 105 15.50 13.27 -15.73
CA ARG A 105 14.74 12.50 -14.72
C ARG A 105 15.30 11.08 -14.57
N ARG A 106 15.80 10.48 -15.65
CA ARG A 106 16.46 9.16 -15.61
C ARG A 106 17.67 9.16 -14.70
N GLN A 107 18.53 10.17 -14.79
CA GLN A 107 19.75 10.27 -13.98
C GLN A 107 19.46 10.45 -12.48
N ALA A 108 18.30 11.01 -12.12
CA ALA A 108 17.86 11.12 -10.74
C ALA A 108 17.38 9.77 -10.16
N HIS A 109 16.96 8.84 -11.02
CA HIS A 109 16.51 7.51 -10.59
C HIS A 109 17.71 6.60 -10.31
N ARG A 110 18.05 6.42 -9.03
CA ARG A 110 19.05 5.44 -8.59
C ARG A 110 18.34 4.23 -8.01
N THR A 111 18.77 3.03 -8.40
CA THR A 111 18.32 1.80 -7.75
C THR A 111 18.66 1.88 -6.26
N LEU A 112 17.62 1.89 -5.43
CA LEU A 112 17.77 1.89 -3.97
C LEU A 112 18.30 0.52 -3.55
N SER A 113 19.56 0.48 -3.10
CA SER A 113 20.11 -0.68 -2.41
C SER A 113 19.90 -0.49 -0.91
N ILE A 114 19.08 -1.34 -0.30
CA ILE A 114 18.86 -1.35 1.14
C ILE A 114 19.84 -2.38 1.72
N PRO A 115 20.95 -1.97 2.36
CA PRO A 115 21.88 -2.91 2.94
C PRO A 115 21.19 -3.70 4.08
N PRO A 116 21.55 -4.98 4.28
CA PRO A 116 21.07 -5.73 5.43
C PRO A 116 21.40 -5.01 6.74
N ARG A 117 20.43 -4.94 7.67
CA ARG A 117 20.66 -4.35 9.00
C ARG A 117 21.62 -5.23 9.79
N VAL A 118 22.58 -4.60 10.48
CA VAL A 118 23.43 -5.26 11.48
C VAL A 118 22.87 -4.94 12.86
N PRO A 119 22.44 -5.94 13.66
CA PRO A 119 21.98 -5.70 15.02
C PRO A 119 23.13 -5.17 15.90
N ASP A 120 22.85 -4.14 16.70
CA ASP A 120 23.81 -3.49 17.60
C ASP A 120 23.72 -3.99 19.06
N GLY A 121 22.79 -4.90 19.35
CA GLY A 121 22.58 -5.48 20.69
C GLY A 121 22.07 -4.48 21.74
N ALA A 122 21.60 -3.31 21.31
CA ALA A 122 21.04 -2.30 22.21
C ALA A 122 19.68 -2.74 22.77
N LEU A 123 19.19 -2.03 23.79
CA LEU A 123 17.81 -2.20 24.24
C LEU A 123 16.84 -1.84 23.10
N PRO A 124 15.80 -2.66 22.86
CA PRO A 124 14.83 -2.41 21.81
C PRO A 124 14.14 -1.06 22.02
N ALA A 125 13.79 -0.42 20.90
CA ALA A 125 13.02 0.81 20.92
C ALA A 125 11.60 0.56 21.39
N ILE A 126 10.95 -0.51 20.91
CA ILE A 126 9.60 -0.89 21.29
C ILE A 126 9.55 -2.38 21.62
N GLU A 127 8.87 -2.74 22.70
CA GLU A 127 8.50 -4.13 23.01
C GLU A 127 6.99 -4.23 23.20
N ALA A 128 6.36 -5.16 22.50
CA ALA A 128 4.96 -5.51 22.66
C ALA A 128 4.87 -6.95 23.19
N GLU A 129 4.20 -7.13 24.32
CA GLU A 129 4.00 -8.42 24.98
C GLU A 129 2.50 -8.68 25.13
N GLY A 130 1.98 -9.63 24.34
CA GLY A 130 0.61 -10.12 24.45
C GLY A 130 -0.46 -9.06 24.24
N LEU A 131 -0.23 -8.06 23.39
CA LEU A 131 -1.17 -6.95 23.20
C LEU A 131 -2.53 -7.44 22.71
N VAL A 132 -3.57 -7.09 23.45
CA VAL A 132 -4.98 -7.33 23.09
C VAL A 132 -5.71 -5.99 23.07
N GLN A 133 -6.56 -5.79 22.06
CA GLN A 133 -7.51 -4.68 22.03
C GLN A 133 -8.90 -5.15 21.65
N ARG A 134 -9.87 -4.88 22.54
CA ARG A 134 -11.29 -5.19 22.34
C ARG A 134 -12.14 -3.91 22.37
N PHE A 135 -13.06 -3.82 21.42
CA PHE A 135 -14.09 -2.79 21.34
C PHE A 135 -15.47 -3.44 21.48
N GLY A 136 -16.01 -3.48 22.70
CA GLY A 136 -17.18 -4.31 22.99
C GLY A 136 -16.88 -5.78 22.67
N ASP A 137 -17.72 -6.40 21.86
CA ASP A 137 -17.57 -7.81 21.45
C ASP A 137 -16.56 -8.04 20.32
N PHE A 138 -16.00 -6.97 19.74
CA PHE A 138 -15.06 -7.07 18.63
C PHE A 138 -13.61 -7.04 19.13
N THR A 139 -12.83 -8.07 18.80
CA THR A 139 -11.38 -8.12 19.10
C THR A 139 -10.58 -7.65 17.88
N ALA A 140 -9.98 -6.46 17.97
CA ALA A 140 -9.21 -5.85 16.88
C ALA A 140 -7.75 -6.31 16.82
N VAL A 141 -7.19 -6.68 17.98
CA VAL A 141 -5.83 -7.23 18.13
C VAL A 141 -5.90 -8.32 19.20
N ASP A 142 -5.35 -9.51 18.92
CA ASP A 142 -5.35 -10.65 19.85
C ASP A 142 -3.91 -11.14 20.09
N ARG A 143 -3.39 -10.92 21.31
CA ARG A 143 -2.13 -11.42 21.85
C ARG A 143 -0.92 -11.22 20.94
N VAL A 144 -0.82 -10.04 20.32
CA VAL A 144 0.30 -9.71 19.43
C VAL A 144 1.56 -9.38 20.25
N SER A 145 2.66 -10.06 19.94
CA SER A 145 3.96 -9.83 20.57
C SER A 145 5.07 -9.66 19.53
N PHE A 146 5.89 -8.63 19.68
CA PHE A 146 7.05 -8.35 18.81
C PHE A 146 7.99 -7.35 19.50
N ARG A 147 9.19 -7.21 18.94
CA ARG A 147 10.18 -6.21 19.35
C ARG A 147 10.62 -5.40 18.12
N ILE A 148 10.86 -4.12 18.33
CA ILE A 148 11.41 -3.21 17.32
C ILE A 148 12.73 -2.69 17.88
N GLU A 149 13.81 -2.95 17.16
CA GLU A 149 15.15 -2.57 17.57
C GLU A 149 15.42 -1.08 17.32
N ARG A 150 16.42 -0.52 18.00
CA ARG A 150 16.83 0.86 17.77
C ARG A 150 17.33 1.07 16.34
N GLY A 151 16.89 2.16 15.72
CA GLY A 151 17.24 2.50 14.33
C GLY A 151 16.64 1.57 13.28
N GLU A 152 15.72 0.68 13.65
CA GLU A 152 15.02 -0.19 12.71
C GLU A 152 13.91 0.55 11.97
N ILE A 153 13.86 0.40 10.65
CA ILE A 153 12.66 0.74 9.86
C ILE A 153 11.73 -0.47 9.92
N PHE A 154 10.77 -0.43 10.84
CA PHE A 154 9.79 -1.50 11.05
C PHE A 154 8.45 -1.18 10.37
N GLY A 155 7.91 -2.13 9.61
CA GLY A 155 6.66 -1.97 8.87
C GLY A 155 5.61 -3.01 9.24
N PHE A 156 4.40 -2.57 9.57
CA PHE A 156 3.24 -3.46 9.68
C PHE A 156 2.62 -3.70 8.30
N LEU A 157 2.51 -4.97 7.89
CA LEU A 157 1.83 -5.37 6.66
C LEU A 157 0.52 -6.10 6.97
N GLY A 158 -0.50 -5.88 6.15
CA GLY A 158 -1.77 -6.63 6.22
C GLY A 158 -2.92 -5.89 5.53
N SER A 159 -4.05 -6.55 5.38
CA SER A 159 -5.26 -5.99 4.77
C SER A 159 -5.91 -4.90 5.63
N ASN A 160 -6.86 -4.16 5.07
CA ASN A 160 -7.66 -3.24 5.86
C ASN A 160 -8.43 -3.98 6.96
N GLY A 161 -8.44 -3.42 8.17
CA GLY A 161 -9.11 -4.03 9.33
C GLY A 161 -8.31 -5.08 10.10
N CYS A 162 -7.10 -5.47 9.66
CA CYS A 162 -6.31 -6.50 10.36
C CYS A 162 -5.60 -6.01 11.66
N GLY A 163 -6.00 -4.86 12.21
CA GLY A 163 -5.46 -4.36 13.48
C GLY A 163 -4.26 -3.41 13.41
N LYS A 164 -3.64 -3.15 12.23
CA LYS A 164 -2.42 -2.29 12.13
C LYS A 164 -2.53 -0.94 12.85
N THR A 165 -3.57 -0.15 12.52
CA THR A 165 -3.79 1.17 13.11
C THR A 165 -4.10 1.07 14.60
N THR A 166 -4.80 0.02 15.02
CA THR A 166 -5.10 -0.24 16.43
C THR A 166 -3.83 -0.54 17.20
N THR A 167 -2.96 -1.43 16.67
CA THR A 167 -1.64 -1.71 17.22
C THR A 167 -0.80 -0.45 17.31
N MET A 168 -0.73 0.35 16.23
CA MET A 168 0.02 1.61 16.22
C MET A 168 -0.43 2.55 17.34
N LYS A 169 -1.75 2.75 17.50
CA LYS A 169 -2.30 3.58 18.57
C LYS A 169 -1.95 3.06 19.98
N MET A 170 -1.84 1.74 20.16
CA MET A 170 -1.38 1.18 21.44
C MET A 170 0.09 1.47 21.69
N LEU A 171 0.95 1.34 20.68
CA LEU A 171 2.38 1.63 20.81
C LEU A 171 2.66 3.11 21.06
N THR A 172 1.88 4.01 20.45
CA THR A 172 2.03 5.46 20.64
C THR A 172 1.32 5.98 21.90
N GLY A 173 0.71 5.10 22.69
CA GLY A 173 -0.03 5.45 23.90
C GLY A 173 -1.32 6.23 23.62
N LEU A 174 -1.80 6.31 22.38
CA LEU A 174 -3.08 6.96 22.04
C LEU A 174 -4.30 6.11 22.40
N LEU A 175 -4.09 4.81 22.60
CA LEU A 175 -5.13 3.85 22.96
C LEU A 175 -4.55 2.83 23.95
N PRO A 176 -5.00 2.78 25.21
CA PRO A 176 -4.51 1.76 26.14
C PRO A 176 -4.94 0.36 25.68
N PRO A 177 -4.07 -0.66 25.74
CA PRO A 177 -4.45 -2.04 25.46
C PRO A 177 -5.49 -2.55 26.47
N THR A 178 -6.36 -3.46 26.05
CA THR A 178 -7.27 -4.18 26.97
C THR A 178 -6.48 -5.17 27.82
N GLU A 179 -5.50 -5.86 27.23
CA GLU A 179 -4.57 -6.75 27.93
C GLU A 179 -3.18 -6.65 27.28
N GLY A 180 -2.16 -7.10 28.01
CA GLY A 180 -0.77 -7.05 27.58
C GLY A 180 -0.09 -5.71 27.87
N VAL A 181 1.18 -5.61 27.50
CA VAL A 181 2.02 -4.44 27.79
C VAL A 181 2.79 -4.02 26.55
N ALA A 182 2.82 -2.71 26.30
CA ALA A 182 3.76 -2.08 25.38
C ALA A 182 4.82 -1.33 26.19
N ARG A 183 6.10 -1.45 25.81
CA ARG A 183 7.21 -0.68 26.39
C ARG A 183 7.94 0.11 25.31
N LEU A 184 8.27 1.36 25.60
CA LEU A 184 9.13 2.23 24.81
C LEU A 184 10.46 2.41 25.54
N PHE A 185 11.57 2.03 24.91
CA PHE A 185 12.91 2.08 25.50
C PHE A 185 13.00 1.47 26.91
N GLY A 186 12.31 0.34 27.12
CA GLY A 186 12.24 -0.37 28.40
C GLY A 186 11.23 0.17 29.42
N LYS A 187 10.54 1.28 29.14
CA LYS A 187 9.50 1.85 30.02
C LYS A 187 8.11 1.52 29.51
N ALA A 188 7.18 1.14 30.38
CA ALA A 188 5.80 0.89 29.97
C ALA A 188 5.16 2.14 29.35
N VAL A 189 4.44 1.96 28.24
CA VAL A 189 3.70 3.02 27.58
C VAL A 189 2.43 3.28 28.36
N ASP A 190 2.32 4.46 28.95
CA ASP A 190 1.10 4.94 29.62
C ASP A 190 0.42 6.02 28.77
N ALA A 191 -0.88 5.87 28.55
CA ALA A 191 -1.70 6.84 27.83
C ALA A 191 -1.82 8.19 28.56
N GLY A 192 -1.47 8.27 29.85
CA GLY A 192 -1.39 9.51 30.61
C GLY A 192 -0.03 10.22 30.56
N ASP A 193 1.04 9.54 30.13
CA ASP A 193 2.40 10.05 30.25
C ASP A 193 2.84 10.88 29.02
N LEU A 194 2.82 12.20 29.20
CA LEU A 194 3.25 13.17 28.20
C LEU A 194 4.73 13.03 27.84
N GLU A 195 5.60 12.59 28.76
CA GLU A 195 7.04 12.46 28.52
C GLU A 195 7.36 11.27 27.61
N THR A 196 6.68 10.14 27.82
CA THR A 196 6.77 8.99 26.90
C THR A 196 6.24 9.35 25.51
N ARG A 197 5.19 10.18 25.42
CA ARG A 197 4.67 10.70 24.14
C ARG A 197 5.62 11.69 23.46
N LYS A 198 6.41 12.49 24.19
CA LYS A 198 7.43 13.36 23.55
C LYS A 198 8.50 12.59 22.78
N GLN A 199 8.69 11.30 23.09
CA GLN A 199 9.61 10.42 22.37
C GLN A 199 8.98 9.80 21.11
N VAL A 200 7.68 10.00 20.90
CA VAL A 200 6.89 9.52 19.78
C VAL A 200 6.28 10.73 19.07
N GLY A 201 6.87 11.11 17.93
CA GLY A 201 6.46 12.31 17.16
C GLY A 201 5.01 12.34 16.71
#